data_AF-A0A378WHL3-F1
#
_entry.id   AF-A0A378WHL3-F1
#
_cell.length_a   1.000
_cell.length_b   1.000
_cell.length_c   1.000
_cell.angle_alpha   90.00
_cell.angle_beta   90.00
_cell.angle_gamma   90.00
#
_symmetry.space_group_name_H-M   'P 1'
#
loop_
_entity.id
_entity.type
_entity.pdbx_description
1 polymer ?
#
loop_
_entity_poly.entity_id
_entity_poly.type
_entity_poly.pdbx_seq_one_letter_code
_entity_poly.pdbx_strand_id
1 'polypeptide(L)'
;MRLLASERQFRYPIIGYLRGIKGYLERKTAETLCLVFGCWVKANFYKSPELHRVHRLSAASKIYARDSMTSQASLLGKLETRGFSYRDEAAIRRRLQQVSAAEVQVAAKLLTPQRSSVVVVRPEVAAAK
;
A
#
# COMPACT_ATOMS: atom_id res chain seq x y z
N MET A 1 39.38 11.29 -8.27
CA MET A 1 38.80 10.56 -9.42
C MET A 1 37.29 10.71 -9.41
N ARG A 2 36.76 11.28 -10.49
CA ARG A 2 35.35 11.62 -10.75
C ARG A 2 34.63 10.37 -11.23
N LEU A 3 33.49 10.01 -10.64
CA LEU A 3 32.53 9.10 -11.28
C LEU A 3 31.17 9.79 -11.33
N LEU A 4 30.92 10.41 -12.49
CA LEU A 4 29.60 10.79 -12.98
C LEU A 4 28.95 9.51 -13.50
N ALA A 5 27.88 9.06 -12.85
CA ALA A 5 27.03 7.99 -13.38
C ALA A 5 25.56 8.41 -13.33
N SER A 6 25.13 8.97 -14.45
CA SER A 6 23.81 8.75 -15.04
C SER A 6 22.58 9.17 -14.22
N GLU A 7 22.31 10.47 -14.20
CA GLU A 7 20.98 11.06 -14.01
C GLU A 7 20.03 10.67 -15.16
N ARG A 8 19.62 9.40 -15.24
CA ARG A 8 18.52 8.98 -16.11
C ARG A 8 17.21 8.92 -15.33
N GLN A 9 16.48 10.04 -15.41
CA GLN A 9 15.06 10.07 -15.77
C GLN A 9 14.10 9.12 -15.03
N PHE A 10 14.10 9.05 -13.70
CA PHE A 10 12.97 8.43 -12.96
C PHE A 10 11.82 9.43 -12.82
N ARG A 11 10.96 9.45 -13.84
CA ARG A 11 9.79 10.30 -14.02
C ARG A 11 8.60 9.89 -13.12
N TYR A 12 8.77 9.80 -11.80
CA TYR A 12 7.64 9.53 -10.89
C TYR A 12 7.75 10.36 -9.58
N PRO A 13 6.69 11.12 -9.21
CA PRO A 13 6.76 12.10 -8.13
C PRO A 13 6.83 11.49 -6.71
N ILE A 14 6.48 10.20 -6.52
CA ILE A 14 6.42 9.60 -5.17
C ILE A 14 7.82 9.29 -4.61
N ILE A 15 8.77 8.83 -5.44
CA ILE A 15 10.11 8.44 -4.96
C ILE A 15 11.00 9.69 -4.73
N GLY A 16 10.81 10.75 -5.52
CA GLY A 16 11.52 12.02 -5.34
C GLY A 16 11.15 12.74 -4.03
N TYR A 17 9.87 12.69 -3.64
CA TYR A 17 9.39 13.37 -2.43
C TYR A 17 9.84 12.68 -1.13
N LEU A 18 9.94 11.35 -1.13
CA LEU A 18 10.40 10.58 0.05
C LEU A 18 11.86 10.89 0.44
N ARG A 19 12.69 11.39 -0.49
CA ARG A 19 14.07 11.79 -0.20
C ARG A 19 14.16 13.13 0.55
N GLY A 20 13.25 14.07 0.27
CA GLY A 20 13.13 15.34 1.01
C GLY A 20 12.45 15.18 2.38
N ILE A 21 11.61 14.15 2.53
CA ILE A 21 10.92 13.83 3.79
C ILE A 21 11.86 13.13 4.80
N LYS A 22 13.00 12.59 4.37
CA LYS A 22 13.95 11.89 5.26
C LYS A 22 14.48 12.78 6.39
N GLY A 23 14.74 14.07 6.13
CA GLY A 23 15.11 15.06 7.16
C GLY A 23 13.92 15.67 7.92
N TYR A 24 12.69 15.47 7.44
CA TYR A 24 11.44 15.98 8.04
C TYR A 24 10.77 14.93 8.95
N LEU A 25 11.12 13.65 8.79
CA LEU A 25 10.62 12.50 9.55
C LEU A 25 11.22 12.34 10.95
N GLU A 26 12.43 12.86 11.20
CA GLU A 26 13.14 12.64 12.48
C GLU A 26 12.56 13.39 13.68
N ARG A 27 11.60 14.32 13.49
CA ARG A 27 11.08 15.18 14.57
C ARG A 27 9.58 15.09 14.86
N LYS A 28 8.82 14.21 14.18
CA LYS A 28 7.36 14.15 14.35
C LYS A 28 6.92 12.83 14.99
N THR A 29 5.99 12.94 15.94
CA THR A 29 5.32 11.80 16.57
C THR A 29 4.56 10.99 15.51
N ALA A 30 4.46 9.67 15.69
CA ALA A 30 3.81 8.76 14.72
C ALA A 30 2.35 9.13 14.44
N GLU A 31 1.68 9.77 15.40
CA GLU A 31 0.33 10.31 15.26
C GLU A 31 0.24 11.34 14.13
N THR A 32 1.23 12.24 14.02
CA THR A 32 1.25 13.26 12.96
C THR A 32 1.42 12.62 11.58
N LEU A 33 2.24 11.56 11.47
CA LEU A 33 2.47 10.86 10.21
C LEU A 33 1.25 10.07 9.74
N CYS A 34 0.55 9.40 10.66
CA CYS A 34 -0.67 8.66 10.33
C CYS A 34 -1.79 9.61 9.87
N LEU A 35 -1.92 10.77 10.53
CA LEU A 35 -2.88 11.81 10.14
C LEU A 35 -2.53 12.41 8.77
N VAL A 36 -1.27 12.75 8.52
CA VAL A 36 -0.83 13.30 7.23
C VAL A 36 -1.04 12.30 6.08
N PHE A 37 -0.70 11.03 6.29
CA PHE A 37 -0.89 9.99 5.28
C PHE A 37 -2.38 9.75 4.98
N GLY A 38 -3.22 9.62 6.02
CA GLY A 38 -4.66 9.46 5.86
C GLY A 38 -5.32 10.65 5.15
N CYS A 39 -4.93 11.87 5.50
CA CYS A 39 -5.38 13.09 4.82
C CYS A 39 -4.91 13.14 3.35
N TRP A 40 -3.68 12.71 3.07
CA TRP A 40 -3.16 12.67 1.70
C TRP A 40 -3.96 11.69 0.83
N VAL A 41 -4.27 10.50 1.33
CA VAL A 41 -5.10 9.52 0.60
C VAL A 41 -6.49 10.10 0.31
N LYS A 42 -7.13 10.71 1.30
CA LYS A 42 -8.44 11.38 1.09
C LYS A 42 -8.38 12.49 0.05
N ALA A 43 -7.28 13.25 0.00
CA ALA A 43 -7.16 14.45 -0.83
C ALA A 43 -6.60 14.20 -2.24
N ASN A 44 -5.79 13.15 -2.48
CA ASN A 44 -5.01 13.01 -3.72
C ASN A 44 -5.11 11.64 -4.41
N PHE A 45 -5.66 10.60 -3.76
CA PHE A 45 -5.58 9.22 -4.27
C PHE A 45 -6.41 8.98 -5.54
N TYR A 46 -7.42 9.80 -5.82
CA TYR A 46 -8.33 9.63 -6.95
C TYR A 46 -7.72 10.01 -8.32
N LYS A 47 -6.47 10.50 -8.37
CA LYS A 47 -5.80 10.82 -9.64
C LYS A 47 -5.68 9.53 -10.46
N SER A 48 -6.40 9.49 -11.59
CA SER A 48 -6.53 8.35 -12.53
C SER A 48 -5.24 7.52 -12.76
N PRO A 49 -4.03 8.10 -12.86
CA PRO A 49 -2.81 7.31 -13.06
C PRO A 49 -2.49 6.32 -11.92
N GLU A 50 -2.78 6.67 -10.67
CA GLU A 50 -2.38 5.85 -9.51
C GLU A 50 -3.32 4.64 -9.35
N LEU A 51 -4.62 4.85 -9.56
CA LEU A 51 -5.60 3.75 -9.55
C LEU A 51 -5.29 2.73 -10.66
N HIS A 52 -5.00 3.20 -11.88
CA HIS A 52 -4.58 2.34 -12.97
C HIS A 52 -3.29 1.57 -12.64
N ARG A 53 -2.32 2.22 -11.98
CA ARG A 53 -1.08 1.56 -11.55
C ARG A 53 -1.36 0.41 -10.57
N VAL A 54 -2.23 0.65 -9.59
CA VAL A 54 -2.63 -0.37 -8.60
C VAL A 54 -3.36 -1.54 -9.27
N HIS A 55 -4.28 -1.27 -10.20
CA HIS A 55 -4.96 -2.30 -10.97
C HIS A 55 -3.98 -3.19 -11.75
N ARG A 56 -2.99 -2.58 -12.41
CA ARG A 56 -1.94 -3.31 -13.14
C ARG A 56 -1.07 -4.16 -12.22
N LEU A 57 -0.67 -3.61 -11.07
CA LEU A 57 0.13 -4.35 -10.08
C LEU A 57 -0.65 -5.55 -9.53
N SER A 58 -1.94 -5.36 -9.23
CA SER A 58 -2.85 -6.43 -8.77
C SER A 58 -2.98 -7.55 -9.81
N ALA A 59 -3.10 -7.19 -11.09
CA ALA A 59 -3.17 -8.15 -12.19
C ALA A 59 -1.85 -8.95 -12.31
N ALA A 60 -0.70 -8.31 -12.18
CA ALA A 60 0.60 -8.98 -12.19
C ALA A 60 0.77 -9.92 -10.98
N SER A 61 0.40 -9.49 -9.77
CA SER A 61 0.48 -10.33 -8.57
C SER A 61 -0.35 -11.62 -8.69
N LYS A 62 -1.48 -11.59 -9.42
CA LYS A 62 -2.26 -12.80 -9.72
C LYS A 62 -1.45 -13.82 -10.52
N ILE A 63 -0.68 -13.37 -11.52
CA ILE A 63 0.11 -14.24 -12.39
C ILE A 63 1.18 -14.94 -11.56
N TYR A 64 1.95 -14.19 -10.77
CA TYR A 64 2.98 -14.76 -9.90
C TYR A 64 2.41 -15.68 -8.82
N ALA A 65 1.26 -15.34 -8.23
CA ALA A 65 0.64 -16.19 -7.21
C ALA A 65 0.18 -17.56 -7.76
N ARG A 66 -0.09 -17.66 -9.06
CA ARG A 66 -0.43 -18.94 -9.72
C ARG A 66 0.78 -19.83 -9.94
N ASP A 67 1.99 -19.31 -9.91
CA ASP A 67 3.21 -20.08 -10.14
C ASP A 67 3.66 -20.89 -8.90
N SER A 68 3.08 -20.59 -7.73
CA SER A 68 3.48 -21.19 -6.45
C SER A 68 2.35 -21.98 -5.79
N MET A 69 2.56 -23.28 -5.59
CA MET A 69 1.62 -24.15 -4.84
C MET A 69 1.37 -23.63 -3.42
N THR A 70 2.39 -23.14 -2.72
CA THR A 70 2.26 -22.53 -1.39
C THR A 70 1.37 -21.29 -1.41
N SER A 71 1.52 -20.45 -2.44
CA SER A 71 0.69 -19.25 -2.62
C SER A 71 -0.77 -19.61 -2.91
N GLN A 72 -1.00 -20.65 -3.72
CA GLN A 72 -2.34 -21.16 -4.02
C GLN A 72 -3.00 -21.77 -2.77
N ALA A 73 -2.31 -22.63 -2.03
CA ALA A 73 -2.82 -23.23 -0.79
C ALA A 73 -3.15 -22.15 0.26
N SER A 74 -2.28 -21.15 0.41
CA SER A 74 -2.51 -20.01 1.31
C SER A 74 -3.74 -19.20 0.91
N LEU A 75 -3.99 -19.04 -0.39
CA LEU A 75 -5.18 -18.34 -0.88
C LEU A 75 -6.45 -19.14 -0.60
N LEU A 76 -6.43 -20.45 -0.87
CA LEU A 76 -7.55 -21.35 -0.61
C LEU A 76 -7.95 -21.30 0.87
N GLY A 77 -6.98 -21.48 1.78
CA GLY A 77 -7.24 -21.42 3.21
C GLY A 77 -7.79 -20.07 3.66
N LYS A 78 -7.27 -18.96 3.10
CA LYS A 78 -7.75 -17.60 3.42
C LYS A 78 -9.20 -17.36 3.00
N LEU A 79 -9.63 -17.92 1.87
CA LEU A 79 -11.01 -17.78 1.38
C LEU A 79 -11.96 -18.62 2.22
N GLU A 80 -11.68 -19.92 2.37
CA GLU A 80 -12.55 -20.86 3.08
C GLU A 80 -12.70 -20.48 4.57
N THR A 81 -11.62 -20.05 5.24
CA THR A 81 -11.68 -19.61 6.65
C THR A 81 -12.54 -18.36 6.84
N ARG A 82 -12.70 -17.54 5.80
CA ARG A 82 -13.55 -16.34 5.81
C ARG A 82 -14.97 -16.61 5.31
N GLY A 83 -15.31 -17.86 5.02
CA GLY A 83 -16.61 -18.27 4.49
C GLY A 83 -16.81 -17.99 3.00
N PHE A 84 -15.73 -17.70 2.25
CA PHE A 84 -15.79 -17.56 0.80
C PHE A 84 -15.40 -18.88 0.12
N SER A 85 -16.08 -19.24 -0.96
CA SER A 85 -15.65 -20.39 -1.76
C SER A 85 -14.39 -20.05 -2.55
N TYR A 86 -13.45 -20.99 -2.65
CA TYR A 86 -12.30 -20.85 -3.55
C TYR A 86 -12.69 -20.56 -5.01
N ARG A 87 -13.88 -21.02 -5.44
CA ARG A 87 -14.40 -20.80 -6.80
C ARG A 87 -14.70 -19.34 -7.08
N ASP A 88 -14.92 -18.54 -6.05
CA ASP A 88 -15.25 -17.12 -6.16
C ASP A 88 -14.01 -16.25 -6.42
N GLU A 89 -12.79 -16.81 -6.36
CA GLU A 89 -11.56 -16.05 -6.55
C GLU A 89 -11.58 -15.23 -7.85
N ALA A 90 -12.02 -15.83 -8.95
CA ALA A 90 -12.09 -15.15 -10.25
C ALA A 90 -13.11 -14.00 -10.23
N ALA A 91 -14.25 -14.18 -9.56
CA ALA A 91 -15.29 -13.16 -9.43
C ALA A 91 -14.83 -12.01 -8.53
N ILE A 92 -14.19 -12.31 -7.39
CA ILE A 92 -13.62 -11.32 -6.47
C ILE A 92 -12.58 -10.48 -7.20
N ARG A 93 -11.66 -11.10 -7.95
CA ARG A 93 -10.64 -10.36 -8.71
C ARG A 93 -11.23 -9.52 -9.83
N ARG A 94 -12.29 -9.98 -10.53
CA ARG A 94 -12.99 -9.17 -11.53
C ARG A 94 -13.59 -7.91 -10.90
N ARG A 95 -14.26 -8.05 -9.76
CA ARG A 95 -14.84 -6.92 -9.01
C ARG A 95 -13.76 -5.93 -8.56
N LEU A 96 -12.61 -6.42 -8.08
CA LEU A 96 -11.47 -5.56 -7.70
C LEU A 96 -10.92 -4.73 -8.87
N GLN A 97 -10.99 -5.22 -10.11
CA GLN A 97 -10.53 -4.49 -11.30
C GLN A 97 -11.56 -3.45 -11.80
N GLN A 98 -12.81 -3.55 -11.34
CA GLN A 98 -13.91 -2.64 -11.70
C GLN A 98 -14.07 -1.49 -10.71
N VAL A 99 -13.28 -1.48 -9.63
CA VAL A 99 -13.36 -0.45 -8.59
C VAL A 99 -13.09 0.93 -9.19
N SER A 100 -14.04 1.83 -9.00
CA SER A 100 -13.98 3.21 -9.47
C SER A 100 -13.30 4.13 -8.46
N ALA A 101 -12.79 5.27 -8.93
CA ALA A 101 -12.22 6.29 -8.06
C ALA A 101 -13.23 6.84 -7.03
N ALA A 102 -14.52 6.88 -7.40
CA ALA A 102 -15.60 7.32 -6.51
C ALA A 102 -15.80 6.34 -5.34
N GLU A 103 -15.79 5.04 -5.60
CA GLU A 103 -15.90 4.01 -4.54
C GLU A 103 -14.70 4.05 -3.59
N VAL A 104 -13.50 4.29 -4.12
CA VAL A 104 -12.30 4.49 -3.28
C VAL A 104 -12.45 5.73 -2.40
N GLN A 105 -13.03 6.82 -2.93
CA GLN A 105 -13.26 8.02 -2.14
C GLN A 105 -14.28 7.80 -1.03
N VAL A 106 -15.33 7.01 -1.28
CA VAL A 106 -16.30 6.60 -0.25
C VAL A 106 -15.60 5.76 0.83
N ALA A 107 -14.77 4.80 0.43
CA ALA A 107 -14.00 3.99 1.38
C ALA A 107 -13.01 4.84 2.20
N ALA A 108 -12.38 5.85 1.60
CA ALA A 108 -11.46 6.75 2.28
C ALA A 108 -12.12 7.57 3.41
N LYS A 109 -13.45 7.76 3.38
CA LYS A 109 -14.19 8.40 4.49
C LYS A 109 -14.14 7.59 5.78
N LEU A 110 -13.88 6.27 5.71
CA LEU A 110 -13.76 5.42 6.90
C LEU A 110 -12.47 5.68 7.69
N LEU A 111 -11.46 6.31 7.08
CA LEU A 111 -10.18 6.66 7.70
C LEU A 111 -10.36 7.86 8.66
N THR A 112 -11.06 7.66 9.77
CA THR A 112 -11.32 8.69 10.78
C THR A 112 -10.38 8.55 11.97
N PRO A 113 -9.97 9.65 12.62
CA PRO A 113 -9.15 9.58 13.83
C PRO A 113 -9.77 8.70 14.91
N GLN A 114 -11.10 8.71 15.04
CA GLN A 114 -11.85 7.93 16.02
C GLN A 114 -11.76 6.40 15.79
N ARG A 115 -11.43 5.97 14.57
CA ARG A 115 -11.22 4.56 14.21
C ARG A 115 -9.74 4.21 14.06
N SER A 116 -8.85 5.10 14.49
CA SER A 116 -7.40 4.93 14.39
C SER A 116 -6.79 4.57 15.75
N SER A 117 -5.85 3.63 15.75
CA SER A 117 -5.01 3.33 16.91
C SER A 117 -3.55 3.43 16.48
N VAL A 118 -2.75 4.24 17.17
CA VAL A 118 -1.34 4.49 16.86
C VAL A 118 -0.47 3.84 17.93
N VAL A 119 0.43 2.94 17.49
CA VAL A 119 1.40 2.29 18.37
C VAL A 119 2.80 2.67 17.92
N VAL A 120 3.59 3.24 18.83
CA VAL A 120 4.98 3.63 18.57
C VAL A 120 5.91 2.68 19.29
N VAL A 121 6.59 1.83 18.53
CA VAL A 121 7.64 0.96 19.07
C VAL A 121 8.94 1.75 19.12
N ARG A 122 9.49 1.92 20.31
CA ARG A 122 10.80 2.53 20.50
C ARG A 122 11.86 1.42 20.46
N PRO A 123 12.97 1.61 19.74
CA PRO A 123 14.06 0.66 19.80
C PRO A 123 14.66 0.65 21.21
N GLU A 124 14.82 -0.54 21.75
CA GLU A 124 15.61 -0.81 22.95
C GLU A 124 16.97 -1.35 22.51
N VAL A 125 18.05 -0.86 23.11
CA VAL A 125 19.36 -1.47 22.95
C VAL A 125 19.33 -2.77 23.75
N ALA A 126 19.45 -3.92 23.07
CA ALA A 126 19.52 -5.21 23.74
C ALA A 126 20.64 -5.16 24.79
N ALA A 127 20.29 -5.33 26.07
CA ALA A 127 21.28 -5.48 27.12
C ALA A 127 22.17 -6.68 26.75
N ALA A 128 23.47 -6.42 26.54
CA ALA A 128 24.45 -7.46 26.29
C ALA A 128 24.37 -8.44 27.47
N LYS A 129 23.95 -9.68 27.18
CA LYS A 129 24.01 -10.79 28.14
C LYS A 129 25.45 -11.25 28.32
#